data_AF-A0A0F9LNU0-F1
#
_entry.id   AF-A0A0F9LNU0-F1
#
_cell.length_a   1.000
_cell.length_b   1.000
_cell.length_c   1.000
_cell.angle_alpha   90.00
_cell.angle_beta   90.00
_cell.angle_gamma   90.00
#
_symmetry.space_group_name_H-M   'P 1'
#
loop_
_entity.id
_entity.type
_entity.pdbx_description
1 polymer ?
#
loop_
_entity_poly.entity_id
_entity_poly.type
_entity_poly.pdbx_seq_one_letter_code
_entity_poly.pdbx_strand_id
1 'polypeptide(L)'
;MDASSPSFIRGMIILWYGAIADIPGGWVLCDGSGITPNLQNVFVVGAGDTYAVDAVGGAATHLHSLTSDNHVHELPGGSDIASGANFSKYTNTPTPSGTTNSSNGLPPYRALAYIMKI
;
A
#
# COMPACT_ATOMS: atom_id res chain seq x y z
N MET A 1 27.75 -39.59 -19.50
CA MET A 1 28.01 -38.34 -18.76
C MET A 1 26.68 -37.61 -18.71
N ASP A 2 25.92 -37.90 -17.67
CA ASP A 2 24.64 -37.26 -17.37
C ASP A 2 24.96 -35.81 -16.96
N ALA A 3 24.76 -34.88 -17.90
CA ALA A 3 24.65 -33.48 -17.56
C ALA A 3 23.27 -33.29 -16.96
N SER A 4 23.15 -33.47 -15.64
CA SER A 4 21.93 -33.13 -14.94
C SER A 4 21.72 -31.63 -15.15
N SER A 5 20.73 -31.28 -15.96
CA SER A 5 20.32 -29.90 -16.12
C SER A 5 20.14 -29.32 -14.72
N PRO A 6 20.78 -28.18 -14.37
CA PRO A 6 20.62 -27.64 -13.04
C PRO A 6 19.13 -27.42 -12.80
N SER A 7 18.60 -28.03 -11.75
CA SER A 7 17.17 -27.98 -11.42
C SER A 7 16.65 -26.56 -11.21
N PHE A 8 17.58 -25.60 -11.01
CA PHE A 8 17.33 -24.18 -10.97
C PHE A 8 18.35 -23.43 -11.83
N ILE A 9 17.86 -22.51 -12.66
CA ILE A 9 18.66 -21.66 -13.53
C ILE A 9 18.93 -20.32 -12.82
N ARG A 10 20.09 -19.72 -13.08
CA ARG A 10 20.46 -18.40 -12.57
C ARG A 10 19.36 -17.37 -12.86
N GLY A 11 19.02 -16.56 -11.86
CA GLY A 11 17.93 -15.59 -11.92
C GLY A 11 16.56 -16.14 -11.47
N MET A 12 16.41 -17.44 -11.26
CA MET A 12 15.20 -17.99 -10.64
C MET A 12 15.09 -17.51 -9.19
N ILE A 13 13.89 -17.07 -8.81
CA ILE A 13 13.57 -16.61 -7.46
C ILE A 13 12.61 -17.61 -6.82
N ILE A 14 12.89 -17.99 -5.58
CA ILE A 14 12.03 -18.88 -4.78
C ILE A 14 11.80 -18.31 -3.39
N LEU A 15 10.75 -18.80 -2.72
CA LEU A 15 10.51 -18.49 -1.31
C LEU A 15 11.38 -19.38 -0.41
N TRP A 16 12.04 -18.76 0.56
CA TRP A 16 12.86 -19.39 1.58
C TRP A 16 12.24 -19.18 2.96
N TYR A 17 12.02 -20.28 3.68
CA TYR A 17 11.44 -20.27 5.01
C TYR A 17 12.47 -20.15 6.15
N GLY A 18 13.72 -20.55 5.90
CA GLY A 18 14.77 -20.55 6.92
C GLY A 18 15.30 -19.16 7.27
N ALA A 19 16.28 -19.11 8.17
CA ALA A 19 16.94 -17.86 8.52
C ALA A 19 17.72 -17.30 7.32
N ILE A 20 17.84 -15.97 7.25
CA ILE A 20 18.62 -15.28 6.20
C ILE A 20 20.11 -15.66 6.28
N ALA A 21 20.63 -15.88 7.50
CA ALA A 21 22.02 -16.30 7.70
C ALA A 21 22.31 -17.72 7.17
N ASP A 22 21.27 -18.55 7.00
CA ASP A 22 21.37 -19.96 6.58
C ASP A 22 20.97 -20.15 5.11
N ILE A 23 20.94 -19.07 4.31
CA ILE A 23 20.68 -19.17 2.86
C ILE A 23 21.73 -20.11 2.24
N PRO A 24 21.31 -21.18 1.53
CA PRO A 24 22.24 -22.14 0.95
C PRO A 24 23.18 -21.50 -0.07
N GLY A 25 24.41 -22.02 -0.14
CA GLY A 25 25.37 -21.60 -1.16
C GLY A 25 24.79 -21.72 -2.57
N GLY A 26 25.10 -20.73 -3.42
CA GLY A 26 24.53 -20.62 -4.77
C GLY A 26 23.18 -19.92 -4.82
N TRP A 27 22.67 -19.43 -3.68
CA TRP A 27 21.53 -18.53 -3.56
C TRP A 27 21.91 -17.27 -2.81
N VAL A 28 21.20 -16.17 -3.06
CA VAL A 28 21.40 -14.89 -2.39
C VAL A 28 20.05 -14.26 -2.06
N LEU A 29 19.99 -13.41 -1.05
CA LEU A 29 18.79 -12.65 -0.71
C LEU A 29 18.45 -11.65 -1.83
N CYS A 30 17.17 -11.51 -2.17
CA CYS A 30 16.69 -10.47 -3.08
C CYS A 30 16.56 -9.13 -2.33
N ASP A 31 17.69 -8.49 -2.04
CA ASP A 31 17.77 -7.24 -1.28
C ASP A 31 18.15 -6.01 -2.14
N GLY A 32 18.33 -6.18 -3.44
CA GLY A 32 18.79 -5.13 -4.35
C GLY A 32 20.32 -5.04 -4.45
N SER A 33 21.07 -5.89 -3.74
CA SER A 33 22.51 -5.96 -3.88
C SER A 33 22.93 -6.76 -5.11
N GLY A 34 24.02 -6.34 -5.75
CA GLY A 34 24.59 -7.00 -6.91
C GLY A 34 23.64 -7.03 -8.10
N ILE A 35 23.19 -8.22 -8.49
CA ILE A 35 22.29 -8.43 -9.63
C ILE A 35 20.87 -8.84 -9.21
N THR A 36 20.55 -8.74 -7.92
CA THR A 36 19.24 -9.16 -7.39
C THR A 36 18.25 -7.99 -7.45
N PRO A 37 16.95 -8.24 -7.68
CA PRO A 37 15.92 -7.25 -7.40
C PRO A 37 15.76 -7.08 -5.88
N ASN A 38 15.23 -5.94 -5.44
CA ASN A 38 14.87 -5.73 -4.03
C ASN A 38 13.42 -6.17 -3.79
N LEU A 39 13.22 -7.37 -3.25
CA LEU A 39 11.91 -7.94 -2.96
C LEU A 39 11.58 -7.97 -1.46
N GLN A 40 12.27 -7.15 -0.67
CA GLN A 40 11.98 -7.03 0.76
C GLN A 40 10.74 -6.17 0.99
N ASN A 41 9.82 -6.66 1.83
CA ASN A 41 8.60 -5.94 2.22
C ASN A 41 7.66 -5.59 1.06
N VAL A 42 7.71 -6.36 -0.03
CA VAL A 42 6.81 -6.19 -1.19
C VAL A 42 6.02 -7.46 -1.46
N PHE A 43 4.86 -7.29 -2.09
CA PHE A 43 4.10 -8.37 -2.68
C PHE A 43 4.41 -8.43 -4.18
N VAL A 44 4.74 -9.62 -4.70
CA VAL A 44 5.11 -9.78 -6.11
C VAL A 44 3.84 -9.77 -6.97
N VAL A 45 3.84 -8.91 -8.00
CA VAL A 45 2.82 -8.86 -9.04
C VAL A 45 3.39 -9.41 -10.35
N GLY A 46 2.55 -10.06 -11.15
CA GLY A 46 2.95 -10.59 -12.46
C GLY A 46 3.31 -9.46 -13.43
N ALA A 47 4.49 -9.55 -14.03
CA ALA A 47 4.95 -8.63 -15.08
C ALA A 47 4.64 -9.16 -16.49
N GLY A 48 4.70 -8.29 -17.50
CA GLY A 48 4.61 -8.66 -18.92
C GLY A 48 3.44 -8.06 -19.71
N ASP A 49 2.55 -7.33 -19.04
CA ASP A 49 1.47 -6.54 -19.66
C ASP A 49 1.41 -5.16 -18.98
N THR A 50 0.53 -4.97 -18.00
CA THR A 50 0.40 -3.71 -17.23
C THR A 50 1.68 -3.32 -16.48
N TYR A 51 2.39 -4.30 -15.94
CA TYR A 51 3.58 -4.09 -15.12
C TYR A 51 4.83 -4.50 -15.88
N ALA A 52 5.78 -3.57 -16.01
CA ALA A 52 7.13 -3.88 -16.48
C ALA A 52 7.85 -4.76 -15.45
N VAL A 53 8.86 -5.52 -15.90
CA VAL A 53 9.76 -6.24 -15.00
C VAL A 53 10.41 -5.23 -14.04
N ASP A 54 10.43 -5.56 -12.75
CA ASP A 54 11.00 -4.73 -11.68
C ASP A 54 10.26 -3.39 -11.43
N ALA A 55 9.05 -3.22 -11.97
CA ALA A 55 8.20 -2.09 -11.61
C ALA A 55 7.83 -2.15 -10.12
N VAL A 56 7.99 -1.02 -9.42
CA VAL A 56 7.62 -0.86 -8.01
C VAL A 56 6.37 -0.02 -7.87
N GLY A 57 5.58 -0.29 -6.82
CA GLY A 57 4.37 0.48 -6.53
C GLY A 57 3.67 -0.01 -5.26
N GLY A 58 2.53 0.62 -4.97
CA GLY A 58 1.76 0.36 -3.76
C GLY A 58 2.29 1.09 -2.52
N ALA A 59 1.57 0.95 -1.42
CA ALA A 59 1.95 1.50 -0.12
C ALA A 59 1.40 0.59 0.99
N ALA A 60 2.12 0.48 2.11
CA ALA A 60 1.63 -0.25 3.28
C ALA A 60 0.50 0.52 4.00
N THR A 61 0.50 1.85 3.90
CA THR A 61 -0.50 2.72 4.53
C THR A 61 -1.09 3.71 3.55
N HIS A 62 -2.36 4.05 3.75
CA HIS A 62 -3.09 4.99 2.90
C HIS A 62 -3.75 6.10 3.71
N LEU A 63 -3.83 7.29 3.10
CA LEU A 63 -4.63 8.42 3.52
C LEU A 63 -5.65 8.70 2.43
N HIS A 64 -6.92 8.85 2.81
CA HIS A 64 -7.97 9.23 1.89
C HIS A 64 -8.38 10.67 2.16
N SER A 65 -8.38 11.49 1.11
CA SER A 65 -9.03 12.79 1.15
C SER A 65 -10.53 12.60 0.96
N LEU A 66 -11.32 13.30 1.76
CA LEU A 66 -12.77 13.36 1.60
C LEU A 66 -13.21 14.80 1.36
N THR A 67 -14.18 14.93 0.48
CA THR A 67 -14.93 16.17 0.25
C THR A 67 -16.41 15.80 0.35
N SER A 68 -17.18 16.54 1.13
CA SER A 68 -18.63 16.43 1.12
C SER A 68 -19.24 17.63 0.40
N ASP A 69 -20.40 17.42 -0.22
CA ASP A 69 -21.20 18.51 -0.74
C ASP A 69 -21.58 19.49 0.38
N ASN A 70 -21.83 20.74 -0.02
CA ASN A 70 -22.36 21.73 0.90
C ASN A 70 -23.73 21.27 1.41
N HIS A 71 -23.95 21.34 2.72
CA HIS A 71 -25.24 21.06 3.33
C HIS A 71 -25.59 22.10 4.39
N VAL A 72 -26.88 22.27 4.64
CA VAL A 72 -27.40 23.25 5.60
C VAL A 72 -27.81 22.54 6.89
N HIS A 73 -27.49 23.15 8.04
CA HIS A 73 -28.02 22.72 9.32
C HIS A 73 -29.30 23.51 9.63
N GLU A 74 -30.43 22.83 9.77
CA GLU A 74 -31.68 23.44 10.21
C GLU A 74 -31.87 23.20 11.70
N LEU A 75 -31.91 24.27 12.50
CA LEU A 75 -32.49 24.21 13.85
C LEU A 75 -34.03 24.22 13.70
N PRO A 76 -34.75 23.18 14.16
CA PRO A 76 -36.21 23.21 14.24
C PRO A 76 -36.59 24.34 15.21
N GLY A 77 -37.16 25.42 14.68
CA GLY A 77 -37.49 26.59 15.49
C GLY A 77 -38.67 26.30 16.42
N GLY A 78 -38.51 26.63 17.70
CA GLY A 78 -39.62 26.84 18.64
C GLY A 78 -39.35 28.09 19.49
N SER A 79 -40.08 29.18 19.20
CA SER A 79 -40.35 30.43 19.97
C SER A 79 -39.17 31.23 20.55
N ASP A 80 -38.97 32.54 20.40
CA ASP A 80 -39.48 33.63 19.54
C ASP A 80 -38.32 34.63 19.39
N ILE A 81 -38.09 35.19 18.19
CA ILE A 81 -37.05 36.22 17.98
C ILE A 81 -37.67 37.60 18.24
N ALA A 82 -37.08 38.39 19.13
CA ALA A 82 -37.59 39.72 19.48
C ALA A 82 -37.63 40.69 18.28
N SER A 83 -38.67 41.52 18.21
CA SER A 83 -38.85 42.52 17.16
C SER A 83 -37.66 43.49 17.11
N GLY A 84 -36.99 43.58 15.95
CA GLY A 84 -35.82 44.45 15.72
C GLY A 84 -34.47 43.72 15.66
N ALA A 85 -34.43 42.41 15.89
CA ALA A 85 -33.20 41.63 15.72
C ALA A 85 -32.97 41.30 14.22
N ASN A 86 -31.92 41.86 13.63
CA ASN A 86 -31.42 41.43 12.32
C ASN A 86 -30.78 40.04 12.45
N PHE A 87 -31.53 38.98 12.19
CA PHE A 87 -30.99 37.63 12.16
C PHE A 87 -30.88 37.13 10.72
N SER A 88 -29.66 37.04 10.20
CA SER A 88 -29.40 36.31 8.95
C SER A 88 -29.22 34.82 9.27
N LYS A 89 -30.28 34.02 9.14
CA LYS A 89 -30.21 32.55 9.30
C LYS A 89 -29.70 31.90 8.00
N TYR A 90 -28.44 32.14 7.66
CA TYR A 90 -27.75 31.37 6.63
C TYR A 90 -26.34 31.05 7.10
N THR A 91 -26.15 29.84 7.61
CA THR A 91 -24.83 29.25 7.86
C THR A 91 -24.36 28.58 6.58
N ASN A 92 -23.99 29.36 5.57
CA ASN A 92 -23.30 28.80 4.40
C ASN A 92 -21.90 28.40 4.87
N THR A 93 -21.74 27.19 5.37
CA THR A 93 -20.43 26.65 5.73
C THR A 93 -19.68 26.30 4.44
N PRO A 94 -18.37 26.59 4.34
CA PRO A 94 -17.56 26.09 3.23
C PRO A 94 -17.70 24.57 3.11
N THR A 95 -17.60 24.02 1.89
CA THR A 95 -17.60 22.57 1.66
C THR A 95 -16.61 21.89 2.62
N PRO A 96 -17.08 21.03 3.53
CA PRO A 96 -16.18 20.34 4.44
C PRO A 96 -15.20 19.48 3.66
N SER A 97 -13.92 19.69 3.92
CA SER A 97 -12.83 18.87 3.39
C SER A 97 -11.99 18.36 4.55
N GLY A 98 -11.49 17.14 4.44
CA GLY A 98 -10.58 16.56 5.42
C GLY A 98 -9.82 15.37 4.86
N THR A 99 -8.97 14.80 5.71
CA THR A 99 -8.27 13.56 5.42
C THR A 99 -8.56 12.55 6.51
N THR A 100 -8.67 11.27 6.16
CA THR A 100 -8.69 10.20 7.16
C THR A 100 -7.35 10.13 7.89
N ASN A 101 -7.32 9.43 9.03
CA ASN A 101 -6.05 8.99 9.61
C ASN A 101 -5.40 7.93 8.72
N SER A 102 -4.08 7.77 8.87
CA SER A 102 -3.33 6.71 8.20
C SER A 102 -3.76 5.35 8.75
N SER A 103 -4.07 4.41 7.87
CA SER A 103 -4.36 3.02 8.23
C SER A 103 -3.49 2.06 7.43
N ASN A 104 -3.10 0.96 8.06
CA ASN A 104 -2.36 -0.12 7.43
C ASN A 104 -3.31 -0.96 6.56
N GLY A 105 -2.95 -1.12 5.28
CA GLY A 105 -3.70 -1.89 4.30
C GLY A 105 -3.23 -3.34 4.12
N LEU A 106 -2.23 -3.79 4.89
CA LEU A 106 -1.68 -5.15 4.78
C LEU A 106 -2.70 -6.20 5.25
N PRO A 107 -3.09 -7.17 4.39
CA PRO A 107 -3.80 -8.36 4.83
C PRO A 107 -2.96 -9.18 5.82
N PRO A 108 -3.57 -10.08 6.61
CA PRO A 108 -2.80 -11.04 7.41
C PRO A 108 -1.77 -11.79 6.55
N TYR A 109 -0.49 -11.71 6.93
CA TYR A 109 0.61 -12.25 6.12
C TYR A 109 1.58 -13.10 6.94
N ARG A 110 2.35 -13.94 6.25
CA ARG A 110 3.52 -14.64 6.78
C ARG A 110 4.72 -14.31 5.89
N ALA A 111 5.74 -13.69 6.48
CA ALA A 111 6.93 -13.29 5.75
C ALA A 111 7.88 -14.48 5.53
N LEU A 112 8.24 -14.72 4.28
CA LEU A 112 9.34 -15.58 3.84
C LEU A 112 10.33 -14.72 3.06
N ALA A 113 11.59 -15.13 2.98
CA ALA A 113 12.59 -14.44 2.18
C ALA A 113 12.44 -14.82 0.70
N TYR A 114 12.58 -13.85 -0.19
CA TYR A 114 12.86 -14.14 -1.60
C TYR A 114 14.36 -14.35 -1.77
N ILE A 115 14.76 -15.50 -2.33
CA ILE A 115 16.15 -15.79 -2.67
C ILE A 115 16.30 -16.08 -4.15
N MET A 116 17.40 -15.59 -4.75
CA MET A 116 17.69 -15.74 -6.17
C MET A 116 18.86 -16.71 -6.38
N LYS A 117 18.72 -17.62 -7.35
CA LYS A 117 19.82 -18.49 -7.79
C LYS A 117 20.87 -17.64 -8.50
N ILE A 118 22.11 -17.69 -8.04
CA ILE A 118 23.28 -17.06 -8.70
C ILE A 118 24.01 -17.99 -9.65
#